data_AF-A0A2T3KPC5-F1
#
_entry.id   AF-A0A2T3KPC5-F1
#
_cell.length_a   1.000
_cell.length_b   1.000
_cell.length_c   1.000
_cell.angle_alpha   90.00
_cell.angle_beta   90.00
_cell.angle_gamma   90.00
#
_symmetry.space_group_name_H-M   'P 1'
#
loop_
_entity.id
_entity.type
_entity.pdbx_description
1 polymer ?
#
loop_
_entity_poly.entity_id
_entity_poly.type
_entity_poly.pdbx_seq_one_letter_code
_entity_poly.pdbx_strand_id
1 'polypeptide(L)'
;MNIPITTVSPKVSCSNCQACCCRLEVMIISDTGVPEKFIKRDQYGGETMNRLSDGWCAALDRDSLMCTIYENRPWICREFEMASDECIDERDKFL
;
A
#
# COMPACT_ATOMS: atom_id res chain seq x y z
N MET A 1 11.83 -23.61 -14.40
CA MET A 1 10.50 -23.09 -14.03
C MET A 1 10.40 -21.72 -14.63
N ASN A 2 9.45 -21.52 -15.53
CA ASN A 2 9.31 -20.28 -16.27
C ASN A 2 8.13 -19.57 -15.64
N ILE A 3 8.40 -18.50 -14.89
CA ILE A 3 7.34 -17.67 -14.31
C ILE A 3 6.70 -16.92 -15.49
N PRO A 4 5.38 -17.03 -15.70
CA PRO A 4 4.71 -16.25 -16.74
C PRO A 4 4.84 -14.77 -16.41
N ILE A 5 5.29 -13.98 -17.38
CA ILE A 5 5.37 -12.53 -17.26
C ILE A 5 3.95 -12.01 -17.45
N THR A 6 3.31 -11.59 -16.37
CA THR A 6 2.01 -10.93 -16.41
C THR A 6 2.16 -9.61 -17.16
N THR A 7 1.54 -9.52 -18.33
CA THR A 7 1.51 -8.27 -19.09
C THR A 7 0.57 -7.32 -18.37
N VAL A 8 1.13 -6.27 -17.76
CA VAL A 8 0.37 -5.16 -17.16
C VAL A 8 -0.58 -4.59 -18.21
N SER A 9 -1.87 -4.87 -18.05
CA SER A 9 -2.91 -4.25 -18.87
C SER A 9 -2.89 -2.74 -18.61
N PRO A 10 -2.78 -1.87 -19.63
CA PRO A 10 -2.68 -0.42 -19.46
C PRO A 10 -3.92 0.21 -18.80
N LYS A 11 -4.98 -0.57 -18.55
CA LYS A 11 -6.15 -0.13 -17.79
C LYS A 11 -5.90 -0.02 -16.29
N VAL A 12 -5.00 -0.82 -15.73
CA VAL A 12 -4.74 -0.86 -14.28
C VAL A 12 -3.49 -0.04 -13.96
N SER A 13 -3.69 1.15 -13.41
CA SER A 13 -2.61 2.05 -13.00
C SER A 13 -2.88 2.68 -11.64
N CYS A 14 -1.83 2.97 -10.86
CA CYS A 14 -1.97 3.71 -9.61
C CYS A 14 -2.58 5.11 -9.82
N SER A 15 -2.35 5.73 -10.98
CA SER A 15 -2.92 7.05 -11.32
C SER A 15 -4.45 7.05 -11.42
N ASN A 16 -5.09 5.89 -11.50
CA ASN A 16 -6.54 5.75 -11.59
C ASN A 16 -7.12 4.80 -10.53
N CYS A 17 -6.34 4.40 -9.51
CA CYS A 17 -6.78 3.41 -8.52
C CYS A 17 -7.49 4.02 -7.30
N GLN A 18 -7.53 5.36 -7.22
CA GLN A 18 -8.00 6.10 -6.04
C GLN A 18 -7.34 5.60 -4.74
N ALA A 19 -6.04 5.32 -4.79
CA ALA A 19 -5.24 4.84 -3.65
C ALA A 19 -5.82 3.62 -2.91
N CYS A 20 -6.46 2.66 -3.60
CA CYS A 20 -7.08 1.48 -2.96
C CYS A 20 -6.15 0.75 -1.96
N CYS A 21 -4.86 0.60 -2.28
CA CYS A 21 -3.87 -0.02 -1.38
C CYS A 21 -3.69 0.74 -0.05
N CYS A 22 -3.88 2.06 -0.02
CA CYS A 22 -3.77 2.88 1.19
C CYS A 22 -5.00 2.76 2.11
N ARG A 23 -6.01 1.97 1.74
CA ARG A 23 -7.16 1.62 2.60
C ARG A 23 -6.90 0.37 3.45
N LEU A 24 -5.86 -0.39 3.11
CA LEU A 24 -5.53 -1.65 3.78
C LEU A 24 -4.77 -1.40 5.08
N GLU A 25 -4.95 -2.32 6.03
CA GLU A 25 -4.08 -2.40 7.21
C GLU A 25 -2.83 -3.19 6.85
N VAL A 26 -1.66 -2.61 7.13
CA VAL A 26 -0.37 -3.15 6.70
C VAL A 26 0.54 -3.28 7.91
N MET A 27 1.04 -4.49 8.14
CA MET A 27 2.09 -4.74 9.13
C MET A 27 3.46 -4.33 8.61
N ILE A 28 4.31 -3.88 9.53
CA ILE A 28 5.71 -3.57 9.26
C ILE A 28 6.53 -4.73 9.83
N ILE A 29 7.00 -5.61 8.95
CA ILE A 29 7.69 -6.85 9.35
C ILE A 29 9.22 -6.73 9.30
N SER A 30 9.75 -5.64 8.74
CA SER A 30 11.17 -5.38 8.62
C SER A 30 11.46 -3.89 8.53
N ASP A 31 12.67 -3.50 8.92
CA ASP A 31 13.13 -2.13 8.73
C ASP A 31 13.31 -1.83 7.24
N THR A 32 12.48 -0.93 6.75
CA THR A 32 12.39 -0.53 5.35
C THR A 32 12.61 0.96 5.17
N GLY A 33 12.86 1.71 6.25
CA GLY A 33 12.98 3.16 6.26
C GLY A 33 11.65 3.91 6.40
N VAL A 34 10.56 3.25 6.83
CA VAL A 34 9.27 3.92 7.11
C VAL A 34 9.49 4.99 8.19
N PRO A 35 9.13 6.27 7.95
CA PRO A 35 9.28 7.30 8.96
C PRO A 35 8.42 7.03 10.20
N GLU A 36 9.00 7.18 11.40
CA GLU A 36 8.37 6.94 12.71
C GLU A 36 6.96 7.55 12.87
N LYS A 37 6.73 8.75 12.34
CA LYS A 37 5.41 9.42 12.38
C LYS A 37 4.28 8.65 11.69
N PHE A 38 4.62 7.70 10.81
CA PHE A 38 3.69 6.86 10.09
C PHE A 38 3.58 5.45 10.67
N ILE A 39 4.25 5.17 11.79
CA ILE A 39 4.24 3.87 12.46
C ILE A 39 3.30 3.93 13.67
N LYS A 40 2.42 2.93 13.77
CA LYS A 40 1.60 2.66 14.95
C LYS A 40 2.11 1.39 15.61
N ARG A 41 2.43 1.49 16.90
CA ARG A 41 2.87 0.36 17.74
C ARG A 41 1.77 -0.09 18.67
N ASP A 42 1.55 -1.39 18.77
CA ASP A 42 0.65 -1.95 19.78
C ASP A 42 1.38 -2.25 21.11
N GLN A 43 0.63 -2.75 22.10
CA GLN A 43 1.15 -3.09 23.43
C GLN A 43 2.12 -4.28 23.45
N TYR A 44 2.15 -5.08 22.37
CA TYR A 44 3.02 -6.26 22.22
C TYR A 44 4.26 -5.95 21.37
N GLY A 45 4.42 -4.70 20.93
CA GLY A 45 5.52 -4.27 20.07
C GLY A 45 5.30 -4.54 18.58
N GLY A 46 4.09 -4.95 18.18
CA GLY A 46 3.71 -5.08 16.77
C GLY A 46 3.64 -3.70 16.09
N GLU A 47 4.25 -3.59 14.92
CA GLU A 47 4.28 -2.35 14.13
C GLU A 47 3.34 -2.45 12.92
N THR A 48 2.54 -1.42 12.72
CA THR A 48 1.63 -1.27 11.57
C THR A 48 1.74 0.13 10.99
N MET A 49 1.36 0.28 9.72
CA MET A 49 1.15 1.60 9.15
C MET A 49 0.03 2.31 9.90
N ASN A 50 0.31 3.53 10.37
CA ASN A 50 -0.67 4.35 11.05
C ASN A 50 -1.83 4.69 10.11
N ARG A 51 -3.06 4.49 10.58
CA ARG A 51 -4.29 4.82 9.86
C ARG A 51 -5.00 5.97 10.55
N LEU A 52 -5.47 6.91 9.75
CA LEU A 52 -6.25 8.04 10.22
C LEU A 52 -7.70 7.61 10.53
N SER A 53 -8.47 8.50 11.15
CA SER A 53 -9.85 8.23 11.57
C SER A 53 -10.80 7.91 10.40
N ASP A 54 -10.43 8.28 9.18
CA ASP A 54 -11.18 7.99 7.97
C ASP A 54 -10.80 6.66 7.31
N GLY A 55 -9.93 5.88 7.96
CA GLY A 55 -9.54 4.54 7.51
C GLY A 55 -8.40 4.51 6.50
N TRP A 56 -7.80 5.63 6.14
CA TRP A 56 -6.69 5.65 5.19
C TRP A 56 -5.33 5.69 5.90
N CYS A 57 -4.31 5.19 5.21
CA CYS A 57 -2.92 5.29 5.63
C CYS A 57 -2.51 6.76 5.79
N ALA A 58 -1.81 7.07 6.88
CA ALA A 58 -1.34 8.42 7.20
C ALA A 58 -0.33 8.98 6.20
N ALA A 59 0.30 8.13 5.37
CA ALA A 59 1.25 8.53 4.34
C ALA A 59 0.60 8.77 2.96
N LEU A 60 -0.72 8.79 2.88
CA LEU A 60 -1.44 9.12 1.64
C LEU A 60 -1.54 10.63 1.45
N ASP A 61 -1.12 11.10 0.28
CA ASP A 61 -1.43 12.45 -0.20
C ASP A 61 -2.86 12.50 -0.75
N ARG A 62 -3.68 13.43 -0.27
CA ARG A 62 -5.12 13.49 -0.60
C ARG A 62 -5.43 14.16 -1.92
N ASP A 63 -4.53 15.00 -2.40
CA ASP A 63 -4.73 15.73 -3.65
C ASP A 63 -4.37 14.85 -4.85
N SER A 64 -3.23 14.15 -4.76
CA SER A 64 -2.72 13.27 -5.81
C SER A 64 -3.18 11.82 -5.69
N LEU A 65 -3.67 11.39 -4.51
CA LEU A 65 -3.97 10.00 -4.18
C LEU A 65 -2.76 9.07 -4.40
N MET A 66 -1.56 9.58 -4.09
CA MET A 66 -0.30 8.83 -4.17
C MET A 66 0.37 8.75 -2.79
N CYS A 67 1.15 7.69 -2.59
CA CYS A 67 1.90 7.51 -1.35
C CYS A 67 3.07 8.51 -1.29
N THR A 68 3.15 9.33 -0.24
CA THR A 68 4.23 10.32 -0.06
C THR A 68 5.57 9.69 0.33
N ILE A 69 5.58 8.41 0.68
CA ILE A 69 6.78 7.66 1.09
C ILE A 69 7.08 6.51 0.13
N TYR A 70 6.74 6.62 -1.15
CA TYR A 70 6.79 5.50 -2.12
C TYR A 70 8.08 4.67 -2.07
N GLU A 71 9.24 5.33 -1.98
CA GLU A 71 10.56 4.69 -1.86
C GLU A 71 10.80 4.03 -0.49
N ASN A 72 10.22 4.60 0.56
CA ASN A 72 10.36 4.15 1.96
C ASN A 72 9.14 3.36 2.44
N ARG A 73 8.34 2.80 1.51
CA ARG A 73 7.18 1.98 1.85
C ARG A 73 7.60 0.72 2.61
N PRO A 74 6.75 0.21 3.53
CA PRO A 74 7.01 -1.07 4.18
C PRO A 74 7.06 -2.19 3.14
N TRP A 75 7.74 -3.28 3.49
CA TRP A 75 7.98 -4.40 2.58
C TRP A 75 6.67 -4.94 1.98
N ILE A 76 5.63 -5.12 2.78
CA ILE A 76 4.31 -5.57 2.33
C ILE A 76 3.73 -4.64 1.24
N CYS A 77 3.86 -3.32 1.39
CA CYS A 77 3.40 -2.37 0.37
C CYS A 77 4.24 -2.40 -0.93
N ARG A 78 5.45 -2.97 -0.91
CA ARG A 78 6.31 -3.15 -2.09
C ARG A 78 5.92 -4.42 -2.86
N GLU A 79 5.59 -5.49 -2.13
CA GLU A 79 5.10 -6.74 -2.70
C GLU A 79 3.68 -6.61 -3.30
N PHE A 80 2.91 -5.62 -2.85
CA PHE A 80 1.65 -5.26 -3.50
C PHE A 80 1.91 -4.58 -4.86
N GLU A 81 2.18 -5.41 -5.87
CA GLU A 81 2.52 -4.96 -7.23
C GLU A 81 1.31 -4.39 -7.96
N MET A 82 1.56 -3.38 -8.81
CA MET A 82 0.52 -2.81 -9.67
C MET A 82 0.02 -3.87 -10.66
N ALA A 83 -1.30 -4.03 -10.73
CA ALA A 83 -1.97 -5.03 -11.57
C ALA A 83 -1.66 -6.49 -11.24
N SER A 84 -1.17 -6.78 -10.02
CA SER A 84 -1.25 -8.11 -9.44
C SER A 84 -2.71 -8.51 -9.19
N ASP A 85 -2.95 -9.80 -8.95
CA ASP A 85 -4.29 -10.30 -8.59
C ASP A 85 -4.82 -9.59 -7.33
N GLU A 86 -3.97 -9.38 -6.32
CA GLU A 86 -4.32 -8.61 -5.11
C GLU A 86 -4.69 -7.15 -5.45
N CYS A 87 -3.97 -6.51 -6.37
CA CYS A 87 -4.31 -5.17 -6.82
C CYS A 87 -5.68 -5.12 -7.50
N ILE A 88 -6.01 -6.11 -8.31
CA ILE A 88 -7.29 -6.19 -9.02
C ILE A 88 -8.43 -6.44 -8.03
N ASP A 89 -8.27 -7.40 -7.12
CA ASP A 89 -9.27 -7.72 -6.10
C ASP A 89 -9.62 -6.52 -5.22
N GLU A 90 -8.61 -5.75 -4.78
CA GLU A 90 -8.84 -4.57 -3.96
C GLU A 90 -9.44 -3.41 -4.76
N ARG A 91 -9.10 -3.30 -6.05
CA ARG A 91 -9.77 -2.34 -6.93
C ARG A 91 -11.25 -2.64 -7.06
N ASP A 92 -11.63 -3.90 -7.27
CA ASP A 92 -13.04 -4.31 -7.42
C ASP A 92 -13.86 -4.10 -6.13
N LYS A 93 -13.22 -4.06 -4.96
CA LYS A 93 -13.87 -3.74 -3.68
C LYS A 93 -14.06 -2.25 -3.43
N PHE A 94 -13.18 -1.41 -3.98
CA PHE A 94 -13.05 -0.01 -3.57
C PHE A 94 -13.37 1.02 -4.65
N LEU A 95 -13.47 0.61 -5.92
CA LEU A 95 -13.85 1.41 -7.09
C LEU A 95 -15.23 0.98 -7.61
#